data_AF-A0A2A2WHZ9-F1
#
_entry.id   AF-A0A2A2WHZ9-F1
#
_cell.length_a   1.000
_cell.length_b   1.000
_cell.length_c   1.000
_cell.angle_alpha   90.00
_cell.angle_beta   90.00
_cell.angle_gamma   90.00
#
_symmetry.space_group_name_H-M   'P 1'
#
loop_
_entity.id
_entity.type
_entity.pdbx_description
1 polymer ?
#
loop_
_entity_poly.entity_id
_entity_poly.type
_entity_poly.pdbx_seq_one_letter_code
_entity_poly.pdbx_strand_id
1 'polypeptide(L)'
;MTPRPPDDRDAPAGQGTEFDHVSRRPGGWTVPALVLAWSVMVAAGLSIVWRYEHAAGPLHAAPDRWPSGSQIERSPERWTLVLFAHPKCPCTRATLGELARIMTHCAADRVQASALFVKPPACALEPGWEYSQLWQTAEQIPGLSVSADPGGVEANRFAAAISGLVLLYDPAGRLMFRGGITASRGHSGDNLGRSTIVQLLNQGTGDVDSTKVYGCELGTNLQETHRSCHQP
;
A
#
# COMPACT_ATOMS: atom_id res chain seq x y z
N MET A 1 98.59 -32.54 -30.08
CA MET A 1 98.80 -32.46 -31.53
C MET A 1 97.52 -32.98 -32.19
N THR A 2 96.77 -32.09 -32.87
CA THR A 2 95.57 -32.29 -33.76
C THR A 2 94.31 -32.99 -33.19
N PRO A 3 93.08 -32.70 -33.69
CA PRO A 3 92.54 -31.50 -34.36
C PRO A 3 91.15 -31.03 -33.81
N ARG A 4 90.68 -29.87 -34.31
CA ARG A 4 89.37 -29.18 -34.10
C ARG A 4 88.36 -29.62 -35.20
N PRO A 5 87.06 -29.24 -35.16
CA PRO A 5 85.90 -29.55 -34.30
C PRO A 5 84.81 -30.35 -35.09
N PRO A 6 83.54 -30.37 -34.63
CA PRO A 6 82.43 -30.04 -35.53
C PRO A 6 81.64 -28.80 -35.09
N ASP A 7 81.10 -28.12 -36.10
CA ASP A 7 80.37 -26.86 -36.09
C ASP A 7 78.87 -27.16 -35.93
N ASP A 8 78.27 -26.80 -34.78
CA ASP A 8 76.81 -26.87 -34.57
C ASP A 8 76.14 -25.63 -35.19
N ARG A 9 76.12 -25.62 -36.52
CA ARG A 9 75.23 -24.78 -37.33
C ARG A 9 74.54 -25.69 -38.34
N ASP A 10 73.37 -26.23 -37.95
CA ASP A 10 72.28 -26.64 -38.86
C ASP A 10 71.05 -27.15 -38.07
N ALA A 11 70.10 -26.23 -37.79
CA ALA A 11 68.61 -26.37 -37.79
C ALA A 11 67.87 -27.53 -37.02
N PRO A 12 66.56 -27.42 -36.68
CA PRO A 12 65.58 -26.40 -37.08
C PRO A 12 64.85 -25.68 -35.93
N ALA A 13 64.28 -24.55 -36.29
CA ALA A 13 63.24 -23.86 -35.53
C ALA A 13 61.99 -24.76 -35.38
N GLY A 14 61.68 -25.17 -34.15
CA GLY A 14 60.34 -25.62 -33.72
C GLY A 14 59.80 -24.58 -32.74
N GLN A 15 58.85 -23.72 -33.13
CA GLN A 15 57.40 -23.95 -32.96
C GLN A 15 57.11 -24.39 -31.51
N GLY A 16 56.70 -23.51 -30.60
CA GLY A 16 55.51 -22.67 -30.71
C GLY A 16 54.37 -23.37 -29.96
N THR A 17 54.30 -23.17 -28.65
CA THR A 17 53.01 -23.23 -27.92
C THR A 17 52.98 -22.06 -26.95
N GLU A 18 52.91 -20.88 -27.55
CA GLU A 18 52.16 -19.76 -27.04
C GLU A 18 50.78 -20.31 -26.62
N PHE A 19 50.61 -20.57 -25.31
CA PHE A 19 49.27 -20.64 -24.74
C PHE A 19 48.78 -19.20 -24.63
N ASP A 20 48.53 -18.62 -25.81
CA ASP A 20 47.67 -17.47 -25.98
C ASP A 20 46.31 -17.90 -25.45
N HIS A 21 46.06 -17.57 -24.18
CA HIS A 21 44.70 -17.32 -23.76
C HIS A 21 44.22 -16.12 -24.58
N VAL A 22 43.74 -16.42 -25.79
CA VAL A 22 42.88 -15.55 -26.58
C VAL A 22 41.69 -15.27 -25.67
N SER A 23 41.83 -14.22 -24.89
CA SER A 23 40.73 -13.52 -24.26
C SER A 23 39.89 -13.04 -25.42
N ARG A 24 38.92 -13.87 -25.82
CA ARG A 24 37.90 -13.51 -26.78
C ARG A 24 37.27 -12.24 -26.23
N ARG A 25 37.71 -11.08 -26.74
CA ARG A 25 37.07 -9.80 -26.47
C ARG A 25 35.61 -10.05 -26.83
N PRO A 26 34.69 -10.03 -25.86
CA PRO A 26 33.30 -10.31 -26.16
C PRO A 26 32.91 -9.27 -27.21
N GLY A 27 32.45 -9.72 -28.39
CA GLY A 27 32.27 -8.85 -29.57
C GLY A 27 31.52 -7.58 -29.19
N GLY A 28 31.80 -6.45 -29.84
CA GLY A 28 31.34 -5.10 -29.39
C GLY A 28 29.84 -4.92 -29.11
N TRP A 29 29.03 -5.94 -29.39
CA TRP A 29 27.60 -6.03 -29.14
C TRP A 29 27.20 -6.73 -27.83
N THR A 30 28.11 -7.44 -27.15
CA THR A 30 27.79 -8.18 -25.91
C THR A 30 27.44 -7.25 -24.75
N VAL A 31 28.26 -6.22 -24.54
CA VAL A 31 28.04 -5.20 -23.51
C VAL A 31 26.72 -4.44 -23.74
N PRO A 32 26.44 -3.87 -24.94
CA PRO A 32 25.15 -3.20 -25.15
C PRO A 32 23.96 -4.16 -25.09
N ALA A 33 24.10 -5.43 -25.51
CA ALA A 33 23.03 -6.41 -25.35
C ALA A 33 22.73 -6.73 -23.88
N LEU A 34 23.77 -6.86 -23.04
CA LEU A 34 23.60 -7.03 -21.58
C LEU A 34 22.98 -5.80 -20.93
N VAL A 35 23.40 -4.60 -21.31
CA VAL A 35 22.79 -3.34 -20.83
C VAL A 35 21.32 -3.27 -21.23
N LEU A 36 20.99 -3.55 -22.50
CA LEU A 36 19.61 -3.57 -22.97
C LEU A 36 18.76 -4.59 -22.20
N ALA A 37 19.26 -5.82 -22.02
CA ALA A 37 18.57 -6.87 -21.28
C ALA A 37 18.34 -6.47 -19.81
N TRP A 38 19.35 -5.88 -19.15
CA TRP A 38 19.22 -5.35 -17.80
C TRP A 38 18.23 -4.20 -17.72
N SER A 39 18.27 -3.24 -18.65
CA SER A 39 17.32 -2.13 -18.71
C SER A 39 15.88 -2.61 -18.92
N VAL A 40 15.66 -3.63 -19.76
CA VAL A 40 14.34 -4.24 -19.95
C VAL A 40 13.87 -4.92 -18.66
N MET A 41 14.75 -5.63 -17.96
CA MET A 41 14.42 -6.27 -16.68
C MET A 41 14.07 -5.24 -15.60
N VAL A 42 14.83 -4.15 -15.49
CA VAL A 42 14.55 -3.04 -14.57
C VAL A 42 13.23 -2.36 -14.92
N ALA A 43 12.99 -2.05 -16.21
CA ALA A 43 11.75 -1.43 -16.66
C ALA A 43 10.53 -2.33 -16.38
N ALA A 44 10.66 -3.64 -16.58
CA ALA A 44 9.62 -4.62 -16.25
C ALA A 44 9.35 -4.67 -14.74
N GLY A 45 10.40 -4.72 -13.91
CA GLY A 45 10.28 -4.68 -12.44
C GLY A 45 9.60 -3.40 -11.94
N LEU A 46 10.03 -2.24 -12.43
CA LEU A 46 9.41 -0.95 -12.13
C LEU A 46 7.94 -0.90 -12.57
N SER A 47 7.61 -1.48 -13.74
CA SER A 47 6.24 -1.54 -14.23
C SER A 47 5.33 -2.40 -13.34
N ILE A 48 5.85 -3.51 -12.79
CA ILE A 48 5.11 -4.37 -11.86
C ILE A 48 4.84 -3.63 -10.54
N VAL A 49 5.86 -2.97 -9.98
CA VAL A 49 5.72 -2.18 -8.75
C VAL A 49 4.73 -1.03 -8.95
N TRP A 50 4.85 -0.29 -10.05
CA TRP A 50 3.95 0.80 -10.37
C TRP A 50 2.49 0.34 -10.50
N ARG A 51 2.27 -0.80 -11.18
CA ARG A 51 0.94 -1.41 -11.27
C ARG A 51 0.40 -1.81 -9.90
N TYR A 52 1.23 -2.39 -9.04
CA TYR A 52 0.82 -2.75 -7.69
C TYR A 52 0.42 -1.54 -6.85
N GLU A 53 1.21 -0.45 -6.89
CA GLU A 53 0.91 0.80 -6.17
C GLU A 53 -0.38 1.49 -6.64
N HIS A 54 -0.72 1.36 -7.92
CA HIS A 54 -1.90 1.99 -8.54
C HIS A 54 -3.08 1.02 -8.72
N ALA A 55 -2.94 -0.24 -8.32
CA ALA A 55 -4.03 -1.20 -8.30
C ALA A 55 -4.94 -0.91 -7.10
N ALA A 56 -6.02 -0.17 -7.38
CA ALA A 56 -7.07 0.09 -6.41
C ALA A 56 -7.80 -1.21 -6.04
N GLY A 57 -8.16 -1.34 -4.77
CA GLY A 57 -9.02 -2.44 -4.31
C GLY A 57 -10.47 -2.23 -4.76
N PRO A 58 -11.28 -3.32 -4.82
CA PRO A 58 -12.70 -3.21 -5.13
C PRO A 58 -13.43 -2.36 -4.09
N LEU A 59 -14.22 -1.39 -4.57
CA LEU A 59 -15.07 -0.55 -3.75
C LEU A 59 -16.50 -1.08 -3.81
N HIS A 60 -16.98 -1.62 -2.69
CA HIS A 60 -18.35 -2.12 -2.59
C HIS A 60 -19.33 -0.98 -2.30
N ALA A 61 -20.61 -1.24 -2.52
CA ALA A 61 -21.68 -0.30 -2.22
C ALA A 61 -21.86 -0.18 -0.69
N ALA A 62 -21.20 0.81 -0.08
CA ALA A 62 -21.46 1.17 1.32
C ALA A 62 -22.91 1.65 1.51
N PRO A 63 -23.50 1.46 2.70
CA PRO A 63 -24.85 1.93 3.00
C PRO A 63 -25.01 3.44 2.79
N ASP A 64 -25.98 3.85 1.97
CA ASP A 64 -26.30 5.27 1.71
C ASP A 64 -26.81 6.00 2.97
N ARG A 65 -27.23 5.23 3.98
CA ARG A 65 -27.65 5.70 5.29
C ARG A 65 -26.87 4.99 6.39
N TRP A 66 -26.67 5.68 7.51
CA TRP A 66 -26.03 5.10 8.68
C TRP A 66 -26.74 3.80 9.10
N PRO A 67 -26.01 2.67 9.23
CA PRO A 67 -26.61 1.40 9.59
C PRO A 67 -27.18 1.41 11.02
N SER A 68 -28.46 1.07 11.18
CA SER A 68 -29.14 1.07 12.49
C SER A 68 -28.58 0.05 13.50
N GLY A 69 -27.88 -0.98 13.02
CA GLY A 69 -27.21 -1.98 13.86
C GLY A 69 -25.77 -1.65 14.22
N SER A 70 -25.22 -0.51 13.76
CA SER A 70 -23.85 -0.07 14.04
C SER A 70 -23.61 0.10 15.53
N GLN A 71 -22.52 -0.48 16.05
CA GLN A 71 -22.06 -0.19 17.42
C GLN A 71 -21.24 1.10 17.49
N ILE A 72 -20.81 1.64 16.34
CA ILE A 72 -20.22 2.97 16.27
C ILE A 72 -21.32 3.99 16.52
N GLU A 73 -21.13 4.83 17.54
CA GLU A 73 -22.04 5.92 17.85
C GLU A 73 -21.90 7.05 16.81
N ARG A 74 -23.03 7.53 16.29
CA ARG A 74 -23.10 8.65 15.36
C ARG A 74 -23.56 9.90 16.09
N SER A 75 -22.92 11.04 15.84
CA SER A 75 -23.43 12.33 16.33
C SER A 75 -24.59 12.82 15.44
N PRO A 76 -25.71 13.29 16.01
CA PRO A 76 -26.76 13.97 15.25
C PRO A 76 -26.41 15.44 14.92
N GLU A 77 -25.34 15.98 15.51
CA GLU A 77 -24.94 17.39 15.36
C GLU A 77 -23.68 17.54 14.50
N ARG A 78 -22.86 16.49 14.41
CA ARG A 78 -21.58 16.49 13.72
C ARG A 78 -21.57 15.52 12.56
N TRP A 79 -20.70 15.79 11.60
CA TRP A 79 -20.36 14.81 10.57
C TRP A 79 -19.71 13.59 11.24
N THR A 80 -19.89 12.41 10.67
CA THR A 80 -19.30 11.17 11.20
C THR A 80 -18.39 10.55 10.16
N LEU A 81 -17.09 10.48 10.48
CA LEU A 81 -16.05 9.90 9.63
C LEU A 81 -15.65 8.54 10.20
N VAL A 82 -15.64 7.52 9.35
CA VAL A 82 -15.26 6.16 9.72
C VAL A 82 -14.13 5.68 8.81
N LEU A 83 -13.00 5.31 9.40
CA LEU A 83 -11.86 4.67 8.73
C LEU A 83 -11.82 3.19 9.08
N PHE A 84 -11.74 2.32 8.08
CA PHE A 84 -11.45 0.89 8.27
C PHE A 84 -9.99 0.60 7.95
N ALA A 85 -9.27 0.06 8.92
CA ALA A 85 -7.84 -0.13 8.87
C ALA A 85 -7.44 -1.58 9.15
N HIS A 86 -6.48 -2.10 8.39
CA HIS A 86 -5.78 -3.32 8.72
C HIS A 86 -4.59 -2.99 9.65
N PRO A 87 -4.46 -3.67 10.81
CA PRO A 87 -3.44 -3.35 11.82
C PRO A 87 -2.00 -3.68 11.39
N LYS A 88 -1.81 -4.52 10.37
CA LYS A 88 -0.46 -4.91 9.90
C LYS A 88 -0.11 -4.40 8.49
N CYS A 89 -1.03 -3.73 7.80
CA CYS A 89 -0.79 -3.28 6.43
C CYS A 89 -0.01 -1.96 6.44
N PRO A 90 1.20 -1.87 5.84
CA PRO A 90 2.00 -0.65 5.85
C PRO A 90 1.32 0.52 5.12
N CYS A 91 0.39 0.26 4.20
CA CYS A 91 -0.36 1.29 3.47
C CYS A 91 -1.24 2.14 4.40
N THR A 92 -1.70 1.58 5.53
CA THR A 92 -2.51 2.28 6.54
C THR A 92 -1.79 3.49 7.13
N ARG A 93 -0.45 3.47 7.19
CA ARG A 93 0.35 4.57 7.76
C ARG A 93 0.10 5.90 7.05
N ALA A 94 0.10 5.90 5.72
CA ALA A 94 -0.18 7.10 4.94
C ALA A 94 -1.61 7.60 5.17
N THR A 95 -2.58 6.66 5.21
CA THR A 95 -3.98 7.00 5.49
C THR A 95 -4.15 7.67 6.86
N LEU A 96 -3.50 7.14 7.90
CA LEU A 96 -3.52 7.76 9.24
C LEU A 96 -2.90 9.17 9.25
N GLY A 97 -1.81 9.38 8.49
CA GLY A 97 -1.20 10.69 8.32
C GLY A 97 -2.15 11.72 7.67
N GLU A 98 -2.89 11.30 6.63
CA GLU A 98 -3.89 12.17 5.99
C GLU A 98 -5.11 12.40 6.88
N LEU A 99 -5.54 11.39 7.66
CA LEU A 99 -6.60 11.54 8.65
C LEU A 99 -6.20 12.53 9.75
N ALA A 100 -4.98 12.46 10.26
CA ALA A 100 -4.46 13.42 11.24
C ALA A 100 -4.49 14.86 10.70
N ARG A 101 -4.20 15.06 9.41
CA ARG A 101 -4.32 16.37 8.75
C ARG A 101 -5.77 16.83 8.70
N ILE A 102 -6.72 15.96 8.35
CA ILE A 102 -8.16 16.30 8.38
C ILE A 102 -8.57 16.73 9.79
N MET A 103 -8.21 15.95 10.82
CA MET A 103 -8.52 16.24 12.22
C MET A 103 -7.87 17.52 12.76
N THR A 104 -6.72 17.93 12.21
CA THR A 104 -6.04 19.17 12.60
C THR A 104 -6.66 20.40 11.94
N HIS A 105 -7.08 20.29 10.67
CA HIS A 105 -7.64 21.42 9.91
C HIS A 105 -9.15 21.60 10.10
N CYS A 106 -9.84 20.55 10.52
CA CYS A 106 -11.26 20.58 10.85
C CYS A 106 -11.37 20.64 12.37
N ALA A 107 -12.11 21.62 12.88
CA ALA A 107 -12.32 21.72 14.31
C ALA A 107 -13.11 20.49 14.82
N ALA A 108 -12.73 19.99 16.00
CA ALA A 108 -13.28 18.77 16.62
C ALA A 108 -14.79 18.86 16.93
N ASP A 109 -15.36 20.06 16.82
CA ASP A 109 -16.77 20.35 16.92
C ASP A 109 -17.56 20.00 15.64
N ARG A 110 -16.91 19.86 14.48
CA ARG A 110 -17.60 19.59 13.20
C ARG A 110 -17.63 18.13 12.79
N VAL A 111 -16.64 17.34 13.21
CA VAL A 111 -16.51 15.93 12.83
C VAL A 111 -16.23 15.05 14.04
N GLN A 112 -16.99 13.97 14.14
CA GLN A 112 -16.68 12.81 14.98
C GLN A 112 -16.00 11.76 14.11
N ALA A 113 -14.74 11.43 14.42
CA ALA A 113 -13.97 10.46 13.65
C ALA A 113 -13.75 9.17 14.44
N SER A 114 -13.82 8.03 13.76
CA SER A 114 -13.49 6.73 14.32
C SER A 114 -12.61 5.91 13.38
N ALA A 115 -11.59 5.26 13.91
CA ALA A 115 -10.75 4.31 13.19
C ALA A 115 -10.96 2.90 13.76
N LEU A 116 -11.46 2.00 12.92
CA LEU A 116 -11.70 0.61 13.26
C LEU A 116 -10.58 -0.26 12.72
N PHE A 117 -9.83 -0.88 13.62
CA PHE A 117 -8.83 -1.87 13.28
C PHE A 117 -9.50 -3.23 13.14
N VAL A 118 -9.66 -3.68 11.89
CA VAL A 118 -10.37 -4.90 11.56
C VAL A 118 -9.51 -6.10 11.92
N LYS A 119 -10.07 -6.99 12.72
CA LYS A 119 -9.49 -8.29 13.04
C LYS A 119 -10.27 -9.36 12.27
N PRO A 120 -9.69 -9.95 11.21
CA PRO A 120 -10.38 -10.96 10.42
C PRO A 120 -10.83 -12.16 11.28
N PRO A 121 -11.93 -12.83 10.94
CA PRO A 121 -12.37 -14.05 11.62
C PRO A 121 -11.28 -15.13 11.69
N ALA A 122 -10.46 -15.24 10.65
CA ALA A 122 -9.31 -16.15 10.60
C ALA A 122 -8.34 -15.96 11.77
N CYS A 123 -8.27 -14.75 12.34
CA CYS A 123 -7.36 -14.36 13.41
C CYS A 123 -8.04 -14.16 14.75
N ALA A 124 -9.28 -14.63 14.88
CA ALA A 124 -10.04 -14.53 16.13
C ALA A 124 -9.32 -15.16 17.33
N LEU A 125 -8.51 -16.20 17.09
CA LEU A 125 -7.80 -16.95 18.12
C LEU A 125 -6.48 -16.31 18.59
N GLU A 126 -6.02 -15.23 17.98
CA GLU A 126 -4.77 -14.54 18.37
C GLU A 126 -5.08 -13.31 19.23
N PRO A 127 -4.88 -13.34 20.57
CA PRO A 127 -5.18 -12.21 21.43
C PRO A 127 -4.30 -11.01 21.08
N GLY A 128 -4.91 -9.83 20.95
CA GLY A 128 -4.19 -8.57 20.75
C GLY A 128 -3.51 -8.38 19.40
N TRP A 129 -3.82 -9.20 18.39
CA TRP A 129 -3.31 -9.09 17.03
C TRP A 129 -3.53 -7.68 16.41
N GLU A 130 -4.64 -7.05 16.76
CA GLU A 130 -5.06 -5.70 16.37
C GLU A 130 -4.19 -4.58 16.94
N TYR A 131 -3.56 -4.79 18.11
CA TYR A 131 -2.73 -3.79 18.78
C TYR A 131 -1.35 -3.75 18.14
N SER A 132 -1.23 -2.87 17.16
CA SER A 132 -0.03 -2.66 16.34
C SER A 132 0.59 -1.29 16.59
N GLN A 133 1.75 -1.03 15.99
CA GLN A 133 2.30 0.33 15.94
C GLN A 133 1.32 1.31 15.24
N LEU A 134 0.52 0.83 14.29
CA LEU A 134 -0.49 1.64 13.60
C LEU A 134 -1.65 2.00 14.53
N TRP A 135 -2.05 1.08 15.42
CA TRP A 135 -3.03 1.35 16.48
C TRP A 135 -2.55 2.48 17.38
N GLN A 136 -1.32 2.37 17.90
CA GLN A 136 -0.71 3.39 18.76
C GLN A 136 -0.59 4.75 18.05
N THR A 137 -0.30 4.73 16.75
CA THR A 137 -0.24 5.96 15.92
C THR A 137 -1.62 6.60 15.81
N ALA A 138 -2.69 5.80 15.65
CA ALA A 138 -4.05 6.31 15.58
C ALA A 138 -4.51 6.91 16.91
N GLU A 139 -4.17 6.30 18.05
CA GLU A 139 -4.52 6.81 19.39
C GLU A 139 -3.88 8.18 19.69
N GLN A 140 -2.78 8.53 19.02
CA GLN A 140 -2.13 9.82 19.16
C GLN A 140 -2.81 10.94 18.35
N ILE A 141 -3.79 10.62 17.50
CA ILE A 141 -4.51 11.62 16.70
C ILE A 141 -5.59 12.28 17.58
N PRO A 142 -5.50 13.60 17.85
CA PRO A 142 -6.48 14.27 18.69
C PRO A 142 -7.90 14.18 18.12
N GLY A 143 -8.86 13.80 18.98
CA GLY A 143 -10.27 13.69 18.61
C GLY A 143 -10.65 12.45 17.80
N LEU A 144 -9.71 11.53 17.53
CA LEU A 144 -9.98 10.26 16.89
C LEU A 144 -10.32 9.19 17.93
N SER A 145 -11.48 8.55 17.80
CA SER A 145 -11.78 7.33 18.55
C SER A 145 -11.19 6.11 17.85
N VAL A 146 -10.46 5.27 18.56
CA VAL A 146 -9.86 4.05 18.00
C VAL A 146 -10.52 2.83 18.64
N SER A 147 -10.95 1.87 17.82
CA SER A 147 -11.55 0.63 18.30
C SER A 147 -11.15 -0.56 17.43
N ALA A 148 -11.28 -1.76 18.01
CA ALA A 148 -11.13 -2.99 17.27
C ALA A 148 -12.47 -3.36 16.63
N ASP A 149 -12.42 -4.04 15.49
CA ASP A 149 -13.59 -4.70 14.88
C ASP A 149 -13.36 -6.22 14.82
N PRO A 150 -13.58 -6.94 15.94
CA PRO A 150 -13.41 -8.39 16.01
C PRO A 150 -14.33 -9.12 15.03
N GLY A 151 -13.75 -9.94 14.16
CA GLY A 151 -14.50 -10.67 13.14
C GLY A 151 -14.96 -9.81 11.96
N GLY A 152 -14.59 -8.53 11.91
CA GLY A 152 -14.98 -7.63 10.83
C GLY A 152 -16.48 -7.35 10.76
N VAL A 153 -17.17 -7.29 11.90
CA VAL A 153 -18.64 -7.11 11.97
C VAL A 153 -19.03 -5.73 11.44
N GLU A 154 -18.37 -4.67 11.90
CA GLU A 154 -18.62 -3.32 11.39
C GLU A 154 -18.13 -3.19 9.95
N ALA A 155 -16.97 -3.73 9.63
CA ALA A 155 -16.45 -3.72 8.27
C ALA A 155 -17.42 -4.37 7.28
N ASN A 156 -18.01 -5.52 7.62
CA ASN A 156 -19.07 -6.14 6.81
C ASN A 156 -20.30 -5.23 6.70
N ARG A 157 -20.74 -4.64 7.82
CA ARG A 157 -21.93 -3.78 7.86
C ARG A 157 -21.79 -2.53 6.98
N PHE A 158 -20.60 -1.96 6.91
CA PHE A 158 -20.28 -0.79 6.11
C PHE A 158 -19.76 -1.13 4.70
N ALA A 159 -19.79 -2.40 4.31
CA ALA A 159 -19.24 -2.90 3.05
C ALA A 159 -17.73 -2.59 2.85
N ALA A 160 -16.97 -2.54 3.94
CA ALA A 160 -15.53 -2.30 3.95
C ALA A 160 -14.76 -3.60 3.67
N ALA A 161 -14.18 -3.70 2.48
CA ALA A 161 -13.33 -4.81 2.06
C ALA A 161 -11.84 -4.46 2.04
N ILE A 162 -11.49 -3.17 1.96
CA ILE A 162 -10.12 -2.69 1.71
C ILE A 162 -9.68 -1.74 2.81
N SER A 163 -8.49 -1.97 3.34
CA SER A 163 -7.85 -1.12 4.33
C SER A 163 -7.61 0.27 3.76
N GLY A 164 -7.91 1.29 4.55
CA GLY A 164 -7.84 2.69 4.12
C GLY A 164 -9.13 3.22 3.51
N LEU A 165 -10.21 2.43 3.50
CA LEU A 165 -11.54 2.94 3.18
C LEU A 165 -11.98 3.94 4.25
N VAL A 166 -12.35 5.13 3.79
CA VAL A 166 -12.96 6.19 4.59
C VAL A 166 -14.38 6.43 4.10
N LEU A 167 -15.31 6.49 5.04
CA LEU A 167 -16.69 6.88 4.84
C LEU A 167 -16.96 8.18 5.60
N LEU A 168 -17.69 9.11 4.98
CA LEU A 168 -18.17 10.32 5.65
C LEU A 168 -19.69 10.38 5.56
N TYR A 169 -20.33 10.53 6.71
CA TYR A 169 -21.77 10.69 6.83
C TYR A 169 -22.11 12.09 7.37
N ASP A 170 -23.19 12.70 6.87
CA ASP A 170 -23.71 13.96 7.38
C ASP A 170 -24.44 13.79 8.73
N PRO A 171 -24.84 14.89 9.41
CA PRO A 171 -25.61 14.82 10.66
C PRO A 171 -27.00 14.16 10.53
N ALA A 172 -27.53 14.00 9.31
CA ALA A 172 -28.74 13.22 9.02
C ALA A 172 -28.43 11.73 8.73
N GLY A 173 -27.17 11.32 8.85
CA GLY A 173 -26.70 9.97 8.59
C GLY A 173 -26.73 9.58 7.12
N ARG A 174 -26.66 10.53 6.17
CA ARG A 174 -26.49 10.24 4.73
C ARG A 174 -25.03 10.07 4.38
N LEU A 175 -24.71 9.08 3.56
CA LEU A 175 -23.38 8.92 3.00
C LEU A 175 -23.09 10.08 2.05
N MET A 176 -22.01 10.81 2.32
CA MET A 176 -21.58 11.96 1.54
C MET A 176 -20.23 11.74 0.86
N PHE A 177 -19.41 10.83 1.39
CA PHE A 177 -18.15 10.44 0.76
C PHE A 177 -17.83 8.97 1.02
N ARG A 178 -17.30 8.28 0.01
CA ARG A 178 -16.78 6.91 0.10
C ARG A 178 -15.50 6.76 -0.73
N GLY A 179 -14.37 6.52 -0.09
CA GLY A 179 -13.15 6.25 -0.82
C GLY A 179 -11.88 6.28 0.02
N GLY A 180 -10.74 6.31 -0.66
CA GLY A 180 -9.44 6.47 -0.03
C GLY A 180 -9.04 7.94 0.10
N ILE A 181 -8.24 8.24 1.12
CA ILE A 181 -7.68 9.58 1.35
C ILE A 181 -6.19 9.66 1.03
N THR A 182 -5.71 8.80 0.12
CA THR A 182 -4.35 8.82 -0.42
C THR A 182 -4.39 8.75 -1.96
N ALA A 183 -3.35 9.24 -2.63
CA ALA A 183 -3.28 9.22 -4.09
C ALA A 183 -2.91 7.82 -4.65
N SER A 184 -2.17 7.04 -3.87
CA SER A 184 -1.73 5.66 -4.17
C SER A 184 -1.40 4.92 -2.85
N ARG A 185 -0.95 3.65 -2.95
CA ARG A 185 -0.52 2.86 -1.78
C ARG A 185 0.64 3.54 -1.06
N GLY A 186 0.50 3.80 0.24
CA GLY A 186 1.59 4.31 1.08
C GLY A 186 2.05 5.74 0.80
N HIS A 187 1.36 6.48 -0.09
CA HIS A 187 1.72 7.84 -0.45
C HIS A 187 0.96 8.88 0.38
N SER A 188 1.71 9.82 0.98
CA SER A 188 1.19 10.97 1.70
C SER A 188 1.39 12.24 0.89
N GLY A 189 0.42 13.16 0.90
CA GLY A 189 0.47 14.39 0.11
C GLY A 189 -0.90 14.87 -0.36
N ASP A 190 -0.91 15.71 -1.39
CA ASP A 190 -2.13 16.19 -2.01
C ASP A 190 -2.88 15.05 -2.70
N ASN A 191 -4.16 14.95 -2.38
CA ASN A 191 -5.01 13.90 -2.90
C ASN A 191 -6.48 14.35 -2.92
N LEU A 192 -7.24 13.76 -3.84
CA LEU A 192 -8.64 14.11 -4.08
C LEU A 192 -9.54 13.74 -2.88
N GLY A 193 -9.27 12.64 -2.18
CA GLY A 193 -10.11 12.19 -1.08
C GLY A 193 -10.09 13.14 0.12
N ARG A 194 -8.88 13.50 0.58
CA ARG A 194 -8.70 14.48 1.67
C ARG A 194 -9.32 15.83 1.33
N SER A 195 -9.02 16.37 0.14
CA SER A 195 -9.55 17.67 -0.29
C SER A 195 -11.08 17.68 -0.34
N THR A 196 -11.68 16.61 -0.88
CA THR A 196 -13.14 16.43 -0.91
C THR A 196 -13.76 16.38 0.49
N ILE A 197 -13.18 15.61 1.43
CA ILE A 197 -13.66 15.57 2.82
C ILE A 197 -13.58 16.96 3.46
N VAL A 198 -12.47 17.67 3.27
CA VAL A 198 -12.29 19.03 3.81
C VAL A 198 -13.31 20.01 3.21
N GLN A 199 -13.63 19.90 1.91
CA GLN A 199 -14.68 20.70 1.28
C GLN A 199 -16.05 20.38 1.89
N LEU A 200 -16.41 19.10 2.00
CA LEU A 200 -17.68 18.66 2.61
C LEU A 200 -17.84 19.19 4.05
N LEU A 201 -16.79 19.09 4.87
CA LEU A 201 -16.81 19.56 6.25
C LEU A 201 -16.89 21.09 6.39
N ASN A 202 -16.37 21.84 5.41
CA ASN A 202 -16.36 23.31 5.45
C ASN A 202 -17.58 23.95 4.77
N GLN A 203 -18.06 23.34 3.69
CA GLN A 203 -19.02 23.95 2.75
C GLN A 203 -20.32 23.14 2.61
N GLY A 204 -20.33 21.88 3.08
CA GLY A 204 -21.45 20.96 2.88
C GLY A 204 -21.51 20.34 1.47
N THR A 205 -20.58 20.70 0.59
CA THR A 205 -20.47 20.21 -0.80
C THR A 205 -19.03 19.80 -1.09
N GLY A 206 -18.84 18.77 -1.92
CA GLY A 206 -17.52 18.33 -2.40
C GLY A 206 -17.54 18.10 -3.90
N ASP A 207 -16.37 18.14 -4.53
CA ASP A 207 -16.23 17.96 -5.98
C ASP A 207 -16.60 16.55 -6.46
N VAL A 208 -16.41 15.55 -5.60
CA VAL A 208 -16.77 14.16 -5.84
C VAL A 208 -17.42 13.55 -4.59
N ASP A 209 -18.12 12.43 -4.75
CA ASP A 209 -18.65 11.64 -3.63
C ASP A 209 -17.81 10.37 -3.37
N SER A 210 -16.83 10.09 -4.22
CA SER A 210 -16.05 8.86 -4.14
C SER A 210 -14.67 8.95 -4.77
N THR A 211 -13.75 8.16 -4.23
CA THR A 211 -12.38 8.00 -4.74
C THR A 211 -11.93 6.55 -4.67
N LYS A 212 -10.83 6.23 -5.36
CA LYS A 212 -10.19 4.92 -5.28
C LYS A 212 -9.59 4.70 -3.89
N VAL A 213 -9.59 3.44 -3.44
CA VAL A 213 -8.95 3.00 -2.20
C VAL A 213 -7.73 2.15 -2.54
N TYR A 214 -6.59 2.48 -1.95
CA TYR A 214 -5.32 1.80 -2.19
C TYR A 214 -4.83 1.14 -0.91
N GLY A 215 -5.19 -0.14 -0.73
CA GLY A 215 -4.83 -0.86 0.48
C GLY A 215 -4.94 -2.37 0.35
N CYS A 216 -4.59 -3.03 1.44
CA CYS A 216 -4.66 -4.47 1.59
C CYS A 216 -6.12 -4.90 1.86
N GLU A 217 -6.46 -6.15 1.53
CA GLU A 217 -7.77 -6.70 1.86
C GLU A 217 -7.93 -6.82 3.38
N LEU A 218 -9.16 -6.59 3.87
CA LEU A 218 -9.49 -6.68 5.29
C LEU A 218 -9.87 -8.10 5.74
N GLY A 219 -9.93 -9.07 4.83
CA GLY A 219 -10.28 -10.47 5.16
C GLY A 219 -11.68 -10.63 5.75
N THR A 220 -12.62 -9.79 5.30
CA THR A 220 -14.03 -9.82 5.72
C THR A 220 -14.84 -10.77 4.83
N ASN A 221 -16.05 -11.15 5.26
CA ASN A 221 -16.91 -12.08 4.51
C ASN A 221 -17.41 -11.53 3.16
N LEU A 222 -17.14 -10.25 2.87
CA LEU A 222 -17.42 -9.61 1.59
C LEU A 222 -16.51 -10.11 0.46
N GLN A 223 -15.37 -10.71 0.80
CA GLN A 223 -14.50 -11.40 -0.14
C GLN A 223 -14.12 -12.75 0.48
N GLU A 224 -14.70 -13.85 -0.01
CA GLU A 224 -14.25 -15.21 0.33
C GLU A 224 -12.75 -15.33 0.02
N THR A 225 -11.92 -15.11 1.01
CA THR A 225 -10.47 -15.21 0.88
C THR A 225 -9.95 -16.08 2.01
N HIS A 226 -9.44 -17.23 1.58
CA HIS A 226 -8.71 -18.20 2.39
C HIS A 226 -7.31 -17.63 2.71
N ARG A 227 -7.22 -16.48 3.40
CA ARG A 227 -5.93 -15.87 3.77
C ARG A 227 -5.55 -16.16 5.21
N SER A 228 -4.28 -16.51 5.38
CA SER A 228 -3.64 -16.79 6.67
C SER A 228 -3.38 -15.48 7.43
N CYS A 229 -3.39 -15.56 8.77
CA CYS A 229 -3.28 -14.40 9.69
C CYS A 229 -2.04 -13.52 9.58
N HIS A 230 -1.08 -13.92 8.77
CA HIS A 230 0.21 -13.26 8.66
C HIS A 230 0.50 -12.66 7.28
N GLN A 231 -0.48 -12.63 6.36
CA GLN A 231 -0.28 -11.93 5.10
C GLN A 231 -0.51 -10.42 5.26
N PRO A 232 0.46 -9.57 4.85
CA PRO A 232 0.40 -8.12 4.98
C PRO A 232 -0.59 -7.45 4.03
#